data_AF-A0A354YY59-F1
#
_entry.id   AF-A0A354YY59-F1
#
_cell.length_a   1.000
_cell.length_b   1.000
_cell.length_c   1.000
_cell.angle_alpha   90.00
_cell.angle_beta   90.00
_cell.angle_gamma   90.00
#
_symmetry.space_group_name_H-M   'P 1'
#
loop_
_entity.id
_entity.type
_entity.pdbx_description
1 polymer ?
#
loop_
_entity_poly.entity_id
_entity_poly.type
_entity_poly.pdbx_seq_one_letter_code
_entity_poly.pdbx_strand_id
1 'polypeptide(L)' 'KIDKPGLVECPQCHELKMPHRACLNCGYYKSNKVM' A
#
# COMPACT_ATOMS: atom_id res chain seq x y z
N LYS A 1 -23.63 6.55 2.77
CA LYS A 1 -22.44 6.95 3.56
C LYS A 1 -21.24 6.53 2.72
N ILE A 2 -20.34 7.44 2.37
CA ILE A 2 -19.14 7.08 1.60
C ILE A 2 -18.08 6.68 2.62
N ASP A 3 -17.84 5.38 2.74
CA ASP A 3 -16.76 4.83 3.55
C ASP A 3 -15.43 5.40 3.05
N LYS A 4 -14.74 6.13 3.93
CA LYS A 4 -13.43 6.71 3.63
C LYS A 4 -12.50 5.58 3.19
N PRO A 5 -11.68 5.76 2.14
CA PRO A 5 -10.72 4.75 1.74
C PRO A 5 -9.77 4.51 2.92
N GLY A 6 -9.88 3.32 3.54
CA GLY A 6 -9.01 2.90 4.63
C GLY A 6 -7.61 2.72 4.08
N LEU A 7 -6.78 3.75 4.21
CA LEU A 7 -5.35 3.65 3.90
C LEU A 7 -4.70 2.79 4.99
N VAL A 8 -3.82 1.89 4.56
CA VAL A 8 -3.08 0.98 5.44
C VAL A 8 -1.59 1.27 5.34
N GLU A 9 -0.86 1.14 6.43
CA GLU A 9 0.59 1.34 6.42
C GLU A 9 1.30 0.22 5.66
N CYS A 10 2.30 0.58 4.86
CA CYS A 10 3.12 -0.38 4.15
C CYS A 10 4.14 -1.01 5.10
N PRO A 11 4.23 -2.35 5.22
CA PRO A 11 5.21 -3.00 6.09
C PRO A 11 6.67 -2.91 5.60
N GLN A 12 6.93 -2.32 4.44
CA GLN A 12 8.28 -2.18 3.87
C GLN A 12 8.84 -0.76 4.00
N CYS A 13 8.02 0.27 3.79
CA CYS A 13 8.45 1.67 3.87
C CYS A 13 7.67 2.50 4.92
N HIS A 14 6.72 1.88 5.62
CA HIS A 14 5.86 2.51 6.64
C HIS A 14 5.00 3.66 6.10
N GLU A 15 4.82 3.74 4.79
CA GLU A 15 3.99 4.77 4.18
C GLU A 15 2.54 4.30 4.00
N LEU A 16 1.60 5.25 4.10
CA LEU A 16 0.19 5.00 3.85
C LEU A 16 -0.02 4.60 2.38
N LYS A 17 -0.53 3.39 2.18
CA LYS A 17 -0.88 2.86 0.87
C LYS A 17 -2.32 2.39 0.83
N MET A 18 -2.86 2.25 -0.37
CA MET A 18 -4.17 1.62 -0.53
C MET A 18 -4.08 0.10 -0.29
N PRO A 19 -5.02 -0.49 0.46
CA PRO A 19 -5.13 -1.93 0.58
C PRO A 19 -5.41 -2.54 -0.80
N HIS A 20 -4.95 -3.77 -1.03
CA HIS A 20 -5.02 -4.47 -2.32
C HIS A 20 -4.28 -3.81 -3.50
N ARG A 21 -3.46 -2.78 -3.27
CA ARG A 21 -2.53 -2.22 -4.27
C ARG A 21 -1.08 -2.39 -3.85
N ALA A 22 -0.20 -2.39 -4.86
CA ALA A 22 1.23 -2.23 -4.66
C ALA A 22 1.50 -0.86 -4.01
N CYS A 23 2.52 -0.78 -3.15
CA CYS A 23 2.95 0.52 -2.65
C CYS A 23 3.57 1.31 -3.80
N LEU A 24 3.09 2.52 -4.05
CA LEU A 24 3.64 3.41 -5.09
C LEU A 24 5.01 3.98 -4.70
N ASN A 25 5.34 4.00 -3.41
CA ASN A 25 6.61 4.53 -2.93
C ASN A 25 7.73 3.50 -2.97
N CYS A 26 7.49 2.29 -2.46
CA CYS A 26 8.53 1.26 -2.44
C CYS A 26 8.41 0.25 -3.59
N GLY A 27 7.30 0.23 -4.33
CA GLY A 27 7.08 -0.71 -5.44
C GLY A 27 6.75 -2.13 -5.01
N TYR A 28 6.53 -2.40 -3.71
CA TYR A 28 6.30 -3.76 -3.21
C TYR A 28 4.81 -4.14 -3.16
N TYR A 29 4.51 -5.35 -3.63
CA TYR A 29 3.22 -6.03 -3.45
C TYR A 29 3.45 -7.50 -3.10
N LYS A 30 2.88 -7.96 -1.96
CA LYS A 30 3.02 -9.35 -1.49
C LYS A 30 4.46 -9.86 -1.56
N SER A 31 5.40 -9.08 -1.01
CA SER A 31 6.83 -9.42 -0.93
C SER A 31 7.57 -9.51 -2.28
N ASN A 32 6.89 -9.22 -3.39
CA ASN A 32 7.49 -9.10 -4.71
C ASN A 32 7.64 -7.61 -5.03
N LYS A 33 8.86 -7.21 -5.37
CA LYS A 33 9.15 -5.89 -5.92
C LYS A 33 8.59 -5.88 -7.35
N VAL A 34 7.57 -5.06 -7.57
CA VAL A 34 6.90 -4.91 -8.87
C VAL A 34 7.58 -3.81 -9.72
N MET A 35 8.28 -2.88 -9.07
CA MET A 35 9.04 -1.78 -9.70
C MET A 35 10.53 -1.88 -9.45
#